data_AF-A0A0S7XAY6-F1
#
_entry.id   AF-A0A0S7XAY6-F1
#
_cell.length_a   1.000
_cell.length_b   1.000
_cell.length_c   1.000
_cell.angle_alpha   90.00
_cell.angle_beta   90.00
_cell.angle_gamma   90.00
#
_symmetry.space_group_name_H-M   'P 1'
#
loop_
_entity.id
_entity.type
_entity.pdbx_description
1 polymer ?
#
loop_
_entity_poly.entity_id
_entity_poly.type
_entity_poly.pdbx_seq_one_letter_code
_entity_poly.pdbx_strand_id
1 'polypeptide(L)'
;MSERFLIAVVVGSAVGLSAFTLWADVPDPGYSDVQWGNTVDDTTVMICPSCDASYMQVYVKDESNSPVVGVLVSASFGSPSVHLVGPVEGYTDPSGYVELNICGGLDASTVEQSVSSSITVMCLGVTLYYSPAKDVLSPDMCQGPFSVNIVEALDFAVFATDWLSLRPGSRSNFNRLCNESGGECVGGLDYSIFASHWLHQ
;
A
#
# COMPACT_ATOMS: atom_id res chain seq x y z
N MET A 1 13.02 -27.37 9.76
CA MET A 1 13.10 -27.75 11.18
C MET A 1 12.40 -26.62 11.92
N SER A 2 11.15 -26.84 12.36
CA SER A 2 10.26 -25.80 12.88
C SER A 2 10.59 -25.49 14.34
N GLU A 3 10.94 -24.25 14.67
CA GLU A 3 11.01 -23.80 16.07
C GLU A 3 9.62 -23.34 16.50
N ARG A 4 8.89 -24.22 17.18
CA ARG A 4 7.63 -23.90 17.84
C ARG A 4 7.94 -23.31 19.21
N PHE A 5 7.49 -22.09 19.49
CA PHE A 5 7.62 -21.48 20.81
C PHE A 5 6.34 -21.70 21.62
N LEU A 6 6.45 -22.49 22.69
CA LEU A 6 5.38 -22.69 23.66
C LEU A 6 5.44 -21.58 24.71
N ILE A 7 4.41 -20.73 24.77
CA ILE A 7 4.26 -19.78 25.87
C ILE A 7 3.23 -20.35 26.85
N ALA A 8 3.69 -20.83 28.01
CA ALA A 8 2.82 -21.29 29.09
C ALA A 8 2.68 -20.19 30.14
N VAL A 9 1.48 -19.62 30.28
CA VAL A 9 1.15 -18.68 31.38
C VAL A 9 0.48 -19.48 32.50
N VAL A 10 1.16 -19.63 33.63
CA VAL A 10 0.62 -20.31 34.82
C VAL A 10 -0.01 -19.27 35.75
N VAL A 11 -1.34 -19.19 35.77
CA VAL A 11 -2.06 -18.38 36.76
C VAL A 11 -2.41 -19.26 37.95
N GLY A 12 -1.67 -19.11 39.05
CA GLY A 12 -1.93 -19.83 40.30
C GLY A 12 -3.08 -19.18 41.08
N SER A 13 -4.32 -19.63 40.85
CA SER A 13 -5.43 -19.46 41.81
C SER A 13 -5.79 -20.82 42.42
N ALA A 14 -6.10 -20.84 43.71
CA ALA A 14 -6.12 -22.00 44.61
C ALA A 14 -7.09 -23.16 44.30
N VAL A 15 -7.60 -23.30 43.07
CA VAL A 15 -8.46 -24.40 42.66
C VAL A 15 -8.18 -24.74 41.18
N GLY A 16 -7.31 -25.74 40.95
CA GLY A 16 -7.06 -26.34 39.63
C GLY A 16 -6.05 -25.58 38.75
N LEU A 17 -4.93 -26.24 38.46
CA LEU A 17 -4.03 -25.85 37.35
C LEU A 17 -4.76 -26.11 36.03
N SER A 18 -5.32 -25.09 35.40
CA SER A 18 -5.58 -25.09 33.96
C SER A 18 -4.41 -24.40 33.27
N ALA A 19 -3.62 -25.18 32.53
CA ALA A 19 -2.70 -24.60 31.56
C ALA A 19 -3.55 -24.17 30.35
N PHE A 20 -3.74 -22.86 30.17
CA PHE A 20 -4.19 -22.35 28.89
C PHE A 20 -3.00 -22.45 27.92
N THR A 21 -2.99 -23.47 27.06
CA THR A 21 -2.17 -23.46 25.86
C THR A 21 -2.82 -22.49 24.87
N LEU A 22 -2.44 -21.22 24.95
CA LEU A 22 -2.59 -20.32 23.82
C LEU A 22 -1.50 -20.70 22.83
N TRP A 23 -1.90 -21.34 21.73
CA TRP A 23 -1.05 -21.40 20.56
C TRP A 23 -0.96 -19.95 20.07
N ALA A 24 0.26 -19.41 19.99
CA ALA A 24 0.46 -18.16 19.28
C ALA A 24 0.36 -18.53 17.81
N ASP A 25 -0.74 -18.16 17.17
CA ASP A 25 -0.94 -18.36 15.73
C ASP A 25 0.10 -17.51 15.00
N VAL A 26 1.21 -18.13 14.61
CA VAL A 26 2.28 -17.47 13.87
C VAL A 26 1.79 -17.30 12.44
N PRO A 27 1.83 -16.08 11.87
CA PRO A 27 1.47 -15.86 10.48
C PRO A 27 2.30 -16.74 9.55
N ASP A 28 1.63 -17.41 8.61
CA ASP A 28 2.25 -18.20 7.56
C ASP A 28 2.03 -17.51 6.21
N PRO A 29 3.10 -17.02 5.55
CA PRO A 29 3.01 -16.42 4.22
C PRO A 29 2.47 -17.37 3.14
N GLY A 30 2.58 -18.69 3.32
CA GLY A 30 2.10 -19.69 2.37
C GLY A 30 0.58 -19.85 2.37
N TYR A 31 -0.11 -19.45 3.44
CA TYR A 31 -1.57 -19.48 3.57
C TYR A 31 -2.21 -18.08 3.62
N SER A 32 -1.40 -17.05 3.91
CA SER A 32 -1.82 -15.66 3.91
C SER A 32 -1.88 -15.10 2.49
N ASP A 33 -2.65 -14.03 2.29
CA ASP A 33 -2.79 -13.37 0.99
C ASP A 33 -2.75 -11.84 1.15
N VAL A 34 -2.17 -11.17 0.16
CA VAL A 34 -2.06 -9.71 0.09
C VAL A 34 -2.44 -9.27 -1.31
N GLN A 35 -3.53 -8.52 -1.40
CA GLN A 35 -4.04 -7.99 -2.65
C GLN A 35 -4.04 -6.46 -2.61
N TRP A 36 -3.76 -5.85 -3.75
CA TRP A 36 -3.83 -4.41 -3.90
C TRP A 36 -5.21 -4.02 -4.43
N GLY A 37 -5.86 -3.08 -3.74
CA GLY A 37 -6.91 -2.28 -4.33
C GLY A 37 -6.31 -1.23 -5.26
N ASN A 38 -7.03 -0.90 -6.34
CA ASN A 38 -6.68 0.18 -7.27
C ASN A 38 -5.28 0.05 -7.91
N THR A 39 -5.04 -1.13 -8.46
CA THR A 39 -3.94 -1.34 -9.40
C THR A 39 -4.31 -0.75 -10.75
N VAL A 40 -3.35 -0.05 -11.38
CA VAL A 40 -3.49 0.33 -12.79
C VAL A 40 -3.19 -0.89 -13.67
N ASP A 41 -2.18 -1.68 -13.25
CA ASP A 41 -1.80 -2.98 -13.80
C ASP A 41 -1.05 -3.79 -12.72
N ASP A 42 -0.58 -5.00 -13.05
CA ASP A 42 0.11 -5.88 -12.08
C ASP A 42 1.41 -5.29 -11.50
N THR A 43 1.99 -4.30 -12.17
CA THR A 43 3.27 -3.66 -11.82
C THR A 43 3.12 -2.25 -11.26
N THR A 44 1.97 -1.60 -11.50
CA THR A 44 1.70 -0.20 -11.20
C THR A 44 0.55 -0.04 -10.20
N VAL A 45 0.80 0.72 -9.13
CA VAL A 45 -0.18 1.07 -8.11
C VAL A 45 -0.39 2.57 -8.02
N MET A 46 -1.59 2.98 -7.62
CA MET A 46 -1.93 4.37 -7.36
C MET A 46 -2.06 4.61 -5.86
N ILE A 47 -1.49 5.71 -5.37
CA ILE A 47 -1.68 6.24 -4.01
C ILE A 47 -2.51 7.51 -4.09
N CYS A 48 -3.67 7.50 -3.43
CA CYS A 48 -4.56 8.63 -3.34
C CYS A 48 -4.27 9.45 -2.07
N PRO A 49 -4.20 10.78 -2.14
CA PRO A 49 -3.97 11.63 -0.97
C PRO A 49 -5.06 11.47 0.11
N SER A 50 -6.31 11.28 -0.32
CA SER A 50 -7.53 11.22 0.49
C SER A 50 -7.91 9.81 1.01
N CYS A 51 -7.04 8.81 0.83
CA CYS A 51 -7.32 7.41 1.24
C CYS A 51 -8.56 6.74 0.60
N ASP A 52 -9.19 7.34 -0.40
CA ASP A 52 -10.52 6.94 -0.88
C ASP A 52 -10.52 5.80 -1.90
N ALA A 53 -9.37 5.51 -2.50
CA ALA A 53 -9.25 4.44 -3.48
C ALA A 53 -7.95 3.65 -3.39
N SER A 54 -7.05 3.91 -2.43
CA SER A 54 -5.75 3.23 -2.35
C SER A 54 -5.64 2.40 -1.09
N TYR A 55 -5.68 1.08 -1.22
CA TYR A 55 -5.65 0.17 -0.08
C TYR A 55 -4.99 -1.16 -0.41
N MET A 56 -4.53 -1.87 0.62
CA MET A 56 -4.17 -3.29 0.54
C MET A 56 -5.15 -4.12 1.36
N GLN A 57 -5.62 -5.21 0.79
CA GLN A 57 -6.41 -6.24 1.48
C GLN A 57 -5.46 -7.34 1.92
N VAL A 58 -5.37 -7.56 3.23
CA VAL A 58 -4.49 -8.57 3.82
C VAL A 58 -5.33 -9.59 4.56
N TYR A 59 -5.18 -10.86 4.18
CA TYR A 59 -5.74 -11.99 4.92
C TYR A 59 -4.59 -12.74 5.58
N VAL A 60 -4.55 -12.73 6.91
CA VAL A 60 -3.49 -13.38 7.69
C VAL A 60 -3.99 -14.71 8.21
N LYS A 61 -3.25 -15.77 7.88
CA LYS A 61 -3.52 -17.13 8.35
C LYS A 61 -2.26 -17.79 8.88
N ASP A 62 -2.44 -18.78 9.73
CA ASP A 62 -1.36 -19.59 10.30
C ASP A 62 -1.03 -20.83 9.44
N GLU A 63 -0.09 -21.66 9.92
CA GLU A 63 0.31 -22.93 9.27
C GLU A 63 -0.82 -23.98 9.17
N SER A 64 -1.89 -23.79 9.94
CA SER A 64 -3.09 -24.64 9.90
C SER A 64 -4.19 -24.05 9.00
N ASN A 65 -3.88 -22.98 8.25
CA ASN A 65 -4.83 -22.22 7.43
C ASN A 65 -6.02 -21.65 8.24
N SER A 66 -5.79 -21.38 9.54
CA SER A 66 -6.73 -20.71 10.43
C SER A 66 -6.46 -19.20 10.48
N PRO A 67 -7.48 -18.34 10.62
CA PRO A 67 -7.28 -16.90 10.71
C PRO A 67 -6.47 -16.45 11.93
N VAL A 68 -5.53 -15.54 11.74
CA VAL A 68 -4.80 -14.88 12.84
C VAL A 68 -5.51 -13.58 13.20
N VAL A 69 -6.09 -13.51 14.40
CA VAL A 69 -7.03 -12.46 14.81
C VAL A 69 -6.38 -11.45 15.77
N GLY A 70 -6.72 -10.16 15.62
CA GLY A 70 -6.34 -9.10 16.55
C GLY A 70 -4.85 -8.71 16.51
N VAL A 71 -4.16 -9.03 15.41
CA VAL A 71 -2.73 -8.75 15.26
C VAL A 71 -2.51 -7.54 14.36
N LEU A 72 -1.46 -6.77 14.66
CA LEU A 72 -1.06 -5.62 13.85
C LEU A 72 -0.40 -6.10 12.55
N VAL A 73 -0.92 -5.60 11.43
CA VAL A 73 -0.31 -5.71 10.11
C VAL A 73 0.11 -4.32 9.67
N SER A 74 1.31 -4.20 9.12
CA SER A 74 1.86 -2.94 8.62
C SER A 74 2.44 -3.11 7.24
N ALA A 75 2.29 -2.09 6.39
CA ALA A 75 2.96 -1.97 5.11
C ALA A 75 3.98 -0.83 5.13
N SER A 76 5.09 -1.01 4.40
CA SER A 76 6.16 -0.02 4.28
C SER A 76 6.60 0.15 2.82
N PHE A 77 6.94 1.38 2.45
CA PHE A 77 7.44 1.75 1.13
C PHE A 77 8.92 2.15 1.26
N GLY A 78 9.77 1.60 0.40
CA GLY A 78 11.21 1.83 0.45
C GLY A 78 11.71 3.07 -0.27
N SER A 79 10.89 3.71 -1.11
CA SER A 79 11.28 4.93 -1.82
C SER A 79 11.16 6.17 -0.93
N PRO A 80 12.18 7.03 -0.84
CA PRO A 80 12.10 8.29 -0.11
C PRO A 80 11.17 9.32 -0.79
N SER A 81 10.80 9.10 -2.05
CA SER A 81 9.87 9.95 -2.80
C SER A 81 8.41 9.59 -2.54
N VAL A 82 8.11 8.57 -1.73
CA VAL A 82 6.74 8.25 -1.31
C VAL A 82 6.48 8.92 0.04
N HIS A 83 5.53 9.84 0.08
CA HIS A 83 5.16 10.60 1.28
C HIS A 83 3.80 10.13 1.77
N LEU A 84 3.78 9.41 2.89
CA LEU A 84 2.55 8.91 3.50
C LEU A 84 2.04 9.89 4.57
N VAL A 85 0.72 10.04 4.67
CA VAL A 85 0.05 10.85 5.72
C VAL A 85 0.29 10.27 7.11
N GLY A 86 0.51 8.96 7.20
CA GLY A 86 0.81 8.25 8.44
C GLY A 86 1.28 6.81 8.18
N PRO A 87 1.52 6.04 9.25
CA PRO A 87 1.78 4.61 9.12
C PRO A 87 0.63 3.90 8.40
N VAL A 88 0.98 3.00 7.47
CA VAL A 88 0.00 2.14 6.79
C VAL A 88 -0.12 0.87 7.60
N GLU A 89 -1.06 0.85 8.54
CA GLU A 89 -1.21 -0.24 9.50
C GLU A 89 -2.67 -0.46 9.92
N GLY A 90 -2.96 -1.66 10.43
CA GLY A 90 -4.29 -2.02 10.92
C GLY A 90 -4.29 -3.35 11.67
N TYR A 91 -5.39 -3.65 12.35
CA TYR A 91 -5.56 -4.88 13.11
C TYR A 91 -6.48 -5.85 12.40
N THR A 92 -6.12 -7.14 12.38
CA THR A 92 -6.96 -8.17 11.79
C THR A 92 -8.26 -8.37 12.56
N ASP A 93 -9.36 -8.51 11.81
CA ASP A 93 -10.68 -8.82 12.32
C ASP A 93 -10.83 -10.33 12.65
N PRO A 94 -12.01 -10.80 13.12
CA PRO A 94 -12.23 -12.22 13.43
C PRO A 94 -12.06 -13.20 12.26
N SER A 95 -12.03 -12.71 11.02
CA SER A 95 -11.76 -13.51 9.82
C SER A 95 -10.30 -13.48 9.39
N GLY A 96 -9.42 -12.81 10.16
CA GLY A 96 -8.01 -12.61 9.83
C GLY A 96 -7.79 -11.53 8.77
N TYR A 97 -8.82 -10.76 8.45
CA TYR A 97 -8.80 -9.73 7.41
C TYR A 97 -8.42 -8.37 7.99
N VAL A 98 -7.64 -7.61 7.26
CA VAL A 98 -7.44 -6.18 7.49
C VAL A 98 -7.31 -5.44 6.17
N GLU A 99 -7.96 -4.29 6.09
CA GLU A 99 -7.74 -3.32 5.03
C GLU A 99 -6.73 -2.27 5.50
N LEU A 100 -5.64 -2.13 4.76
CA LEU A 100 -4.61 -1.12 5.01
C LEU A 100 -4.83 0.02 4.03
N ASN A 101 -5.44 1.11 4.51
CA ASN A 101 -5.62 2.32 3.72
C ASN A 101 -4.29 3.06 3.54
N ILE A 102 -4.02 3.50 2.32
CA ILE A 102 -2.77 4.12 1.90
C ILE A 102 -3.10 5.54 1.46
N CYS A 103 -2.65 6.49 2.24
CA CYS A 103 -2.89 7.91 2.00
C CYS A 103 -1.56 8.61 1.82
N GLY A 104 -1.40 9.35 0.74
CA GLY A 104 -0.16 10.06 0.49
C GLY A 104 -0.02 10.57 -0.92
N GLY A 105 1.18 11.07 -1.20
CA GLY A 105 1.60 11.55 -2.50
C GLY A 105 3.04 11.19 -2.82
N LEU A 106 3.56 11.78 -3.89
CA LEU A 106 4.91 11.59 -4.38
C LEU A 106 5.67 12.91 -4.46
N ASP A 107 6.97 12.90 -4.18
CA ASP A 107 7.87 13.94 -4.67
C ASP A 107 8.43 13.52 -6.03
N ALA A 108 7.62 13.74 -7.06
CA ALA A 108 7.96 13.45 -8.45
C ALA A 108 8.08 14.73 -9.27
N SER A 109 8.30 15.89 -8.63
CA SER A 109 8.18 17.21 -9.24
C SER A 109 9.22 17.50 -10.34
N THR A 110 10.41 16.90 -10.26
CA THR A 110 11.59 17.34 -11.05
C THR A 110 11.85 16.55 -12.33
N VAL A 111 11.35 15.32 -12.46
CA VAL A 111 11.57 14.46 -13.64
C VAL A 111 10.27 13.77 -14.03
N GLU A 112 9.94 13.82 -15.31
CA GLU A 112 8.79 13.11 -15.88
C GLU A 112 9.06 11.59 -15.95
N GLN A 113 9.06 10.96 -14.78
CA GLN A 113 9.17 9.53 -14.55
C GLN A 113 8.38 9.18 -13.30
N SER A 114 7.68 8.07 -13.33
CA SER A 114 7.02 7.51 -12.17
C SER A 114 8.01 7.04 -11.09
N VAL A 115 7.52 6.86 -9.86
CA VAL A 115 8.37 6.51 -8.72
C VAL A 115 8.38 5.00 -8.51
N SER A 116 9.55 4.39 -8.57
CA SER A 116 9.69 2.98 -8.18
C SER A 116 9.96 2.85 -6.68
N SER A 117 9.22 1.96 -6.00
CA SER A 117 9.39 1.67 -4.58
C SER A 117 9.36 0.17 -4.32
N SER A 118 10.20 -0.32 -3.41
CA SER A 118 9.93 -1.60 -2.76
C SER A 118 8.74 -1.46 -1.83
N ILE A 119 7.97 -2.54 -1.68
CA ILE A 119 6.81 -2.58 -0.80
C ILE A 119 6.83 -3.89 -0.02
N THR A 120 6.74 -3.78 1.31
CA THR A 120 6.74 -4.91 2.23
C THR A 120 5.49 -4.86 3.09
N VAL A 121 4.81 -5.99 3.26
CA VAL A 121 3.74 -6.15 4.26
C VAL A 121 4.20 -7.15 5.30
N MET A 122 4.11 -6.77 6.58
CA MET A 122 4.57 -7.55 7.70
C MET A 122 3.48 -7.73 8.75
N CYS A 123 3.49 -8.89 9.41
CA CYS A 123 2.65 -9.20 10.56
C CYS A 123 3.49 -9.97 11.59
N LEU A 124 3.54 -9.50 12.84
CA LEU A 124 4.32 -10.13 13.92
C LEU A 124 5.79 -10.45 13.54
N GLY A 125 6.42 -9.60 12.73
CA GLY A 125 7.80 -9.80 12.27
C GLY A 125 7.95 -10.77 11.08
N VAL A 126 6.86 -11.37 10.60
CA VAL A 126 6.83 -12.22 9.41
C VAL A 126 6.48 -11.37 8.19
N THR A 127 7.27 -11.49 7.13
CA THR A 127 6.97 -10.87 5.83
C THR A 127 5.90 -11.68 5.09
N LEU A 128 4.71 -11.10 4.94
CA LEU A 128 3.60 -11.71 4.21
C LEU A 128 3.67 -11.42 2.71
N TYR A 129 4.19 -10.24 2.35
CA TYR A 129 4.33 -9.81 0.97
C TYR A 129 5.60 -8.99 0.79
N TYR A 130 6.27 -9.18 -0.33
CA TYR A 130 7.40 -8.36 -0.74
C TYR A 130 7.39 -8.15 -2.26
N SER A 131 7.37 -6.88 -2.66
CA SER A 131 7.66 -6.47 -4.03
C SER A 131 8.96 -5.66 -4.03
N PRO A 132 10.00 -6.06 -4.78
CA PRO A 132 11.27 -5.34 -4.81
C PRO A 132 11.16 -3.99 -5.55
N ALA A 133 10.24 -3.89 -6.49
CA ALA A 133 10.00 -2.69 -7.30
C ALA A 133 8.57 -2.73 -7.84
N LYS A 134 7.70 -1.91 -7.24
CA LYS A 134 6.43 -1.50 -7.83
C LYS A 134 6.55 -0.09 -8.36
N ASP A 135 5.90 0.16 -9.47
CA ASP A 135 5.73 1.50 -9.97
C ASP A 135 4.59 2.19 -9.22
N VAL A 136 4.83 3.39 -8.72
CA VAL A 136 3.91 4.13 -7.86
C VAL A 136 3.57 5.44 -8.53
N LEU A 137 2.26 5.70 -8.61
CA LEU A 137 1.69 6.94 -9.09
C LEU A 137 0.86 7.60 -7.99
N SER A 138 0.77 8.92 -8.06
CA SER A 138 -0.16 9.71 -7.27
C SER A 138 -0.51 10.98 -8.03
N PRO A 139 -1.76 11.46 -7.96
CA PRO A 139 -2.11 12.76 -8.51
C PRO A 139 -1.49 13.91 -7.69
N ASP A 140 -1.09 13.63 -6.45
CA ASP A 140 -0.29 14.53 -5.62
C ASP A 140 1.20 14.23 -5.90
N MET A 141 1.82 15.08 -6.72
CA MET A 141 3.14 14.86 -7.33
C MET A 141 4.22 15.84 -6.82
N CYS A 142 3.83 16.82 -6.02
CA CYS A 142 4.69 17.84 -5.46
C CYS A 142 4.81 17.73 -3.94
N GLN A 143 5.03 16.52 -3.43
CA GLN A 143 5.27 16.34 -2.01
C GLN A 143 6.64 16.84 -1.58
N GLY A 144 6.73 17.20 -0.31
CA GLY A 144 7.94 17.67 0.33
C GLY A 144 7.74 17.84 1.83
N PRO A 145 8.77 18.27 2.56
CA PRO A 145 8.63 18.62 3.97
C PRO A 145 7.49 19.64 4.14
N PHE A 146 6.53 19.33 5.01
CA PHE A 146 5.37 20.18 5.33
C PHE A 146 4.28 20.29 4.24
N SER A 147 4.31 19.45 3.21
CA SER A 147 3.17 19.36 2.27
C SER A 147 1.91 18.84 2.97
N VAL A 148 0.75 19.26 2.47
CA VAL A 148 -0.56 18.96 3.06
C VAL A 148 -1.22 17.68 2.53
N ASN A 149 -0.51 16.86 1.73
CA ASN A 149 -1.05 15.68 1.04
C ASN A 149 -2.39 15.98 0.34
N ILE A 150 -2.40 16.99 -0.55
CA ILE A 150 -3.57 17.38 -1.34
C ILE A 150 -3.12 17.59 -2.78
N VAL A 151 -4.03 17.36 -3.74
CA VAL A 151 -3.79 17.77 -5.12
C VAL A 151 -4.10 19.26 -5.28
N GLU A 152 -3.07 20.06 -5.61
CA GLU A 152 -3.17 21.51 -5.73
C GLU A 152 -2.54 22.05 -7.03
N ALA A 153 -2.42 23.39 -7.10
CA ALA A 153 -1.93 24.09 -8.28
C ALA A 153 -0.52 23.68 -8.72
N LEU A 154 0.34 23.27 -7.78
CA LEU A 154 1.68 22.77 -8.10
C LEU A 154 1.62 21.43 -8.83
N ASP A 155 0.76 20.51 -8.38
CA ASP A 155 0.55 19.22 -9.05
C ASP A 155 -0.06 19.41 -10.44
N PHE A 156 -0.96 20.38 -10.58
CA PHE A 156 -1.49 20.73 -11.90
C PHE A 156 -0.40 21.28 -12.82
N ALA A 157 0.53 22.10 -12.32
CA ALA A 157 1.64 22.60 -13.12
C ALA A 157 2.57 21.46 -13.59
N VAL A 158 2.78 20.45 -12.73
CA VAL A 158 3.49 19.22 -13.10
C VAL A 158 2.73 18.44 -14.16
N PHE A 159 1.44 18.15 -13.93
CA PHE A 159 0.59 17.44 -14.90
C PHE A 159 0.53 18.17 -16.25
N ALA A 160 0.37 19.50 -16.25
CA ALA A 160 0.31 20.31 -17.45
C ALA A 160 1.62 20.30 -18.25
N THR A 161 2.76 20.09 -17.58
CA THR A 161 4.06 19.93 -18.25
C THR A 161 4.16 18.58 -18.97
N ASP A 162 3.48 17.57 -18.43
CA ASP A 162 3.46 16.21 -18.98
C ASP A 162 2.30 16.00 -19.99
N TRP A 163 1.46 17.01 -20.19
CA TRP A 163 0.27 16.95 -21.05
C TRP A 163 0.62 16.53 -22.48
N LEU A 164 -0.10 15.52 -23.01
CA LEU A 164 0.15 14.89 -24.31
C LEU A 164 1.53 14.24 -24.45
N SER A 165 2.22 13.97 -23.33
CA SER A 165 3.48 13.24 -23.37
C SER A 165 3.29 11.85 -23.95
N LEU A 166 4.30 11.37 -24.66
CA LEU A 166 4.39 10.03 -25.24
C LEU A 166 5.37 9.14 -24.47
N ARG A 167 5.86 9.57 -23.31
CA ARG A 167 6.87 8.83 -22.56
C ARG A 167 6.22 7.61 -21.88
N PRO A 168 6.70 6.39 -22.17
CA PRO A 168 6.35 5.22 -21.38
C PRO A 168 6.83 5.43 -19.94
N GLY A 169 5.94 5.31 -18.97
CA GLY A 169 6.27 5.53 -17.54
C GLY A 169 6.22 6.99 -17.09
N SER A 170 5.51 7.86 -17.81
CA SER A 170 5.23 9.22 -17.29
C SER A 170 4.51 9.14 -15.94
N ARG A 171 4.94 9.97 -14.98
CA ARG A 171 4.31 10.10 -13.65
C ARG A 171 2.85 10.57 -13.72
N SER A 172 2.47 11.21 -14.82
CA SER A 172 1.11 11.71 -15.07
C SER A 172 0.25 10.73 -15.87
N ASN A 173 0.77 9.55 -16.22
CA ASN A 173 0.04 8.50 -16.94
C ASN A 173 -0.62 7.52 -15.95
N PHE A 174 -1.76 7.92 -15.39
CA PHE A 174 -2.52 7.18 -14.38
C PHE A 174 -3.29 5.98 -14.95
N ASN A 175 -3.59 5.97 -16.24
CA ASN A 175 -4.32 4.86 -16.87
C ASN A 175 -3.41 3.84 -17.59
N ARG A 176 -2.11 4.15 -17.72
CA ARG A 176 -1.07 3.36 -18.42
C ARG A 176 -1.40 2.96 -19.85
N LEU A 177 -2.29 3.69 -20.52
CA LEU A 177 -2.65 3.46 -21.92
C LEU A 177 -1.63 4.12 -22.85
N CYS A 178 -0.39 3.65 -22.85
CA CYS A 178 0.57 4.05 -23.88
C CYS A 178 0.36 3.23 -25.16
N ASN A 179 -0.13 3.91 -26.20
CA ASN A 179 0.24 3.66 -27.59
C ASN A 179 -0.33 2.43 -28.33
N GLU A 180 -1.65 2.25 -28.38
CA GLU A 180 -2.27 1.29 -29.33
C GLU A 180 -2.28 1.81 -30.80
N SER A 181 -1.90 3.07 -31.10
CA SER A 181 -1.99 3.61 -32.48
C SER A 181 -1.09 4.82 -32.82
N GLY A 182 -0.07 5.15 -32.02
CA GLY A 182 0.68 6.42 -32.14
C GLY A 182 0.15 7.54 -31.22
N GLY A 183 -0.59 7.18 -30.18
CA GLY A 183 -1.31 8.10 -29.28
C GLY A 183 -0.54 8.48 -28.00
N GLU A 184 -1.06 9.51 -27.32
CA GLU A 184 -0.59 10.09 -26.06
C GLU A 184 -0.56 9.09 -24.91
N CYS A 185 0.44 9.17 -24.05
CA CYS A 185 0.51 8.48 -22.76
C CYS A 185 -0.12 9.31 -21.63
N VAL A 186 -0.27 10.62 -21.78
CA VAL A 186 -0.93 11.49 -20.81
C VAL A 186 -2.02 12.27 -21.53
N GLY A 187 -3.28 11.92 -21.30
CA GLY A 187 -4.41 12.48 -22.04
C GLY A 187 -5.65 12.74 -21.17
N GLY A 188 -6.81 12.84 -21.83
CA GLY A 188 -8.06 13.24 -21.17
C GLY A 188 -8.52 12.31 -20.03
N LEU A 189 -8.23 11.01 -20.12
CA LEU A 189 -8.56 10.07 -19.05
C LEU A 189 -7.64 10.28 -17.83
N ASP A 190 -6.35 10.52 -18.03
CA ASP A 190 -5.42 10.87 -16.96
C ASP A 190 -5.82 12.17 -16.27
N TYR A 191 -6.24 13.18 -17.06
CA TYR A 191 -6.77 14.42 -16.50
C TYR A 191 -8.03 14.19 -15.69
N SER A 192 -8.91 13.28 -16.10
CA SER A 192 -10.13 12.98 -15.36
C SER A 192 -9.82 12.32 -14.01
N ILE A 193 -8.85 11.42 -13.97
CA ILE A 193 -8.36 10.80 -12.73
C ILE A 193 -7.67 11.86 -11.85
N PHE A 194 -6.79 12.69 -12.41
CA PHE A 194 -6.18 13.79 -11.66
C PHE A 194 -7.22 14.74 -11.06
N ALA A 195 -8.19 15.17 -11.88
CA ALA A 195 -9.21 16.14 -11.49
C ALA A 195 -10.21 15.58 -10.45
N SER A 196 -10.44 14.26 -10.39
CA SER A 196 -11.28 13.68 -9.33
C SER A 196 -10.67 13.82 -7.93
N HIS A 197 -9.37 14.07 -7.84
CA HIS A 197 -8.66 14.30 -6.59
C HIS A 197 -8.38 15.79 -6.30
N TRP A 198 -8.85 16.70 -7.17
CA TRP A 198 -8.58 18.13 -7.03
C TRP A 198 -9.08 18.71 -5.71
N LEU A 199 -8.15 19.21 -4.89
CA LEU A 199 -8.41 19.74 -3.54
C LEU A 199 -9.15 18.76 -2.62
N HIS A 200 -9.12 17.46 -2.95
CA HIS A 200 -9.70 16.43 -2.11
C HIS A 200 -8.72 16.11 -0.98
N GLN A 201 -9.24 16.08 0.25
CA GLN A 201 -8.52 15.77 1.49
C GLN A 201 -9.11 14.51 2.10
#